data_AF-A0A1L7XF02-F1
#
_entry.id   AF-A0A1L7XF02-F1
#
_cell.length_a   1.000
_cell.length_b   1.000
_cell.length_c   1.000
_cell.angle_alpha   90.00
_cell.angle_beta   90.00
_cell.angle_gamma   90.00
#
_symmetry.space_group_name_H-M   'P 1'
#
loop_
_entity.id
_entity.type
_entity.pdbx_description
1 polymer ?
#
loop_
_entity_poly.entity_id
_entity_poly.type
_entity_poly.pdbx_seq_one_letter_code
_entity_poly.pdbx_strand_id
1 'polypeptide(L)'
;MFAKLGAYVIVSSQTPDNPWESGTFVYSTGRFVTGAQLAMKETGNENVTFVDHGLNVANAFEKLGKDVVDGFYPKDHIHTGPKGADVVAGAFVKAVLCGEGPLKAFVKNATSEVAGSCA
;
A
#
# COMPACT_ATOMS: atom_id res chain seq x y z
N MET A 1 1.78 -19.60 -14.43
CA MET A 1 2.32 -18.58 -13.50
C MET A 1 2.90 -17.46 -14.33
N PHE A 2 2.44 -16.21 -14.15
CA PHE A 2 2.83 -15.07 -14.99
C PHE A 2 4.35 -14.89 -15.12
N ALA A 3 5.10 -15.11 -14.04
CA ALA A 3 6.56 -15.06 -14.05
C ALA A 3 7.21 -16.07 -15.01
N LYS A 4 6.62 -17.26 -15.20
CA LYS A 4 7.10 -18.27 -16.17
C LYS A 4 6.84 -17.85 -17.63
N LEU A 5 5.96 -16.88 -17.85
CA LEU A 5 5.68 -16.29 -19.16
C LEU A 5 6.51 -15.01 -19.40
N GLY A 6 7.49 -14.71 -18.54
CA GLY A 6 8.37 -13.54 -18.66
C GLY A 6 7.81 -12.24 -18.06
N ALA A 7 6.67 -12.28 -17.36
CA ALA A 7 6.13 -11.10 -16.69
C ALA A 7 6.79 -10.86 -15.32
N TYR A 8 6.90 -9.59 -14.94
CA TYR A 8 7.15 -9.21 -13.55
C TYR A 8 5.83 -9.22 -12.78
N VAL A 9 5.83 -9.81 -11.58
CA VAL A 9 4.66 -9.96 -10.72
C VAL A 9 4.88 -9.17 -9.44
N ILE A 10 3.90 -8.35 -9.09
CA ILE A 10 3.91 -7.60 -7.84
C ILE A 10 2.78 -8.12 -6.96
N VAL A 11 3.15 -8.68 -5.82
CA VAL A 11 2.21 -9.06 -4.78
C VAL A 11 2.06 -7.87 -3.85
N SER A 12 0.91 -7.21 -3.89
CA SER A 12 0.59 -6.08 -3.01
C SER A 12 -0.17 -6.56 -1.78
N SER A 13 0.19 -6.08 -0.59
CA SER A 13 -0.67 -6.27 0.59
C SER A 13 -2.00 -5.51 0.44
N GLN A 14 -3.05 -6.00 1.10
CA GLN A 14 -4.32 -5.28 1.15
C GLN A 14 -4.18 -3.95 1.89
N THR A 15 -4.98 -2.97 1.51
CA THR A 15 -5.11 -1.70 2.25
C THR A 15 -5.80 -1.94 3.59
N PRO A 16 -5.56 -1.09 4.61
CA PRO A 16 -6.36 -1.12 5.83
C PRO A 16 -7.79 -0.62 5.56
N ASP A 17 -8.72 -1.09 6.38
CA ASP A 17 -9.97 -0.37 6.67
C ASP A 17 -9.64 0.96 7.37
N ASN A 18 -10.64 1.78 7.72
CA ASN A 18 -10.39 3.04 8.42
C ASN A 18 -9.65 2.81 9.76
N PRO A 19 -8.35 3.16 9.90
CA PRO A 19 -7.60 2.89 11.11
C PRO A 19 -7.96 3.83 12.26
N TRP A 20 -8.76 4.87 12.00
CA TRP A 20 -9.22 5.84 12.99
C TRP A 20 -10.66 5.60 13.48
N GLU A 21 -11.30 4.51 13.02
CA GLU A 21 -12.71 4.19 13.31
C GLU A 21 -13.04 4.17 14.81
N SER A 22 -12.10 3.71 15.65
CA SER A 22 -12.26 3.62 17.10
C SER A 22 -12.09 4.96 17.84
N GLY A 23 -11.68 6.02 17.14
CA GLY A 23 -11.29 7.31 17.75
C GLY A 23 -9.79 7.46 18.00
N THR A 24 -9.03 6.37 17.98
CA THR A 24 -7.57 6.37 18.05
C THR A 24 -6.99 5.62 16.85
N PHE A 25 -5.75 5.91 16.48
CA PHE A 25 -5.11 5.21 15.37
C PHE A 25 -4.78 3.77 15.76
N VAL A 26 -5.33 2.82 15.02
CA VAL A 26 -5.08 1.38 15.21
C VAL A 26 -4.76 0.76 13.85
N TYR A 27 -3.53 0.30 13.71
CA TYR A 27 -3.10 -0.51 12.56
C TYR A 27 -2.23 -1.66 13.03
N SER A 28 -2.47 -2.85 12.46
CA SER A 28 -1.58 -4.00 12.63
C SER A 28 -1.55 -4.83 11.35
N THR A 29 -0.42 -5.48 11.10
CA THR A 29 -0.27 -6.37 9.96
C THR A 29 -1.20 -7.58 10.08
N GLY A 30 -2.21 -7.65 9.21
CA GLY A 30 -3.16 -8.76 9.19
C GLY A 30 -2.59 -10.06 8.60
N ARG A 31 -3.22 -11.20 8.92
CA ARG A 31 -2.79 -12.54 8.45
C ARG A 31 -2.64 -12.66 6.93
N PHE A 32 -3.45 -11.94 6.16
CA PHE A 32 -3.38 -11.97 4.69
C PHE A 32 -2.14 -11.25 4.15
N VAL A 33 -1.64 -10.23 4.86
CA VAL A 33 -0.38 -9.56 4.52
C VAL A 33 0.78 -10.53 4.71
N THR A 34 0.84 -11.19 5.87
CA THR A 34 1.85 -12.22 6.15
C THR A 34 1.76 -13.38 5.16
N GLY A 35 0.54 -13.83 4.83
CA GLY A 35 0.30 -14.86 3.83
C GLY A 35 0.77 -14.46 2.42
N ALA A 36 0.54 -13.21 2.01
CA ALA A 36 1.00 -12.68 0.73
C ALA A 36 2.52 -12.59 0.65
N GLN A 37 3.17 -12.15 1.73
CA GLN A 37 4.64 -12.15 1.83
C GLN A 37 5.21 -13.57 1.74
N LEU A 38 4.62 -14.53 2.46
CA LEU A 38 5.03 -15.93 2.39
C LEU A 38 4.83 -16.49 0.99
N ALA A 39 3.65 -16.28 0.39
CA ALA A 39 3.36 -16.75 -0.97
C ALA A 39 4.35 -16.19 -2.01
N MET A 40 4.77 -14.93 -1.89
CA MET A 40 5.84 -14.36 -2.71
C MET A 40 7.17 -15.10 -2.48
N LYS A 41 7.59 -15.29 -1.21
CA LYS A 41 8.85 -15.98 -0.87
C LYS A 41 8.90 -17.41 -1.42
N GLU A 42 7.81 -18.16 -1.27
CA GLU A 42 7.70 -19.55 -1.74
C GLU A 42 7.80 -19.69 -3.27
N THR A 43 7.67 -18.59 -4.03
CA THR A 43 7.89 -18.64 -5.47
C THR A 43 9.34 -18.91 -5.85
N GLY A 44 10.30 -18.51 -5.00
CA GLY A 44 11.74 -18.55 -5.30
C GLY A 44 12.14 -17.81 -6.58
N ASN A 45 11.29 -16.90 -7.08
CA ASN A 45 11.46 -16.26 -8.37
C ASN A 45 11.70 -14.76 -8.20
N GLU A 46 12.84 -14.28 -8.69
CA GLU A 46 13.27 -12.87 -8.59
C GLU A 46 12.33 -11.89 -9.32
N ASN A 47 11.54 -12.36 -10.30
CA ASN A 47 10.55 -11.54 -10.98
C ASN A 47 9.25 -11.37 -10.17
N VAL A 48 9.13 -12.01 -9.00
CA VAL A 48 8.00 -11.87 -8.09
C VAL A 48 8.44 -11.05 -6.88
N THR A 49 7.93 -9.83 -6.77
CA THR A 49 8.25 -8.89 -5.69
C THR A 49 7.05 -8.67 -4.78
N PHE A 50 7.29 -8.23 -3.55
CA PHE A 50 6.24 -7.85 -2.60
C PHE A 50 6.27 -6.34 -2.34
N VAL A 51 5.10 -5.72 -2.31
CA VAL A 51 4.91 -4.31 -1.93
C VAL A 51 3.98 -4.24 -0.72
N ASP A 52 4.46 -3.65 0.39
CA ASP A 52 3.63 -3.45 1.58
C ASP A 52 2.76 -2.19 1.46
N HIS A 53 1.76 -2.27 0.60
CA HIS A 53 0.82 -1.19 0.35
C HIS A 53 0.01 -0.83 1.60
N GLY A 54 -0.47 -1.82 2.34
CA GLY A 54 -1.21 -1.64 3.58
C GLY A 54 -0.47 -0.80 4.62
N LEU A 55 0.80 -1.12 4.89
CA LEU A 55 1.62 -0.36 5.85
C LEU A 55 1.82 1.09 5.39
N ASN A 56 2.06 1.31 4.09
CA ASN A 56 2.27 2.65 3.55
C ASN A 56 0.98 3.50 3.57
N VAL A 57 -0.19 2.89 3.35
CA VAL A 57 -1.48 3.57 3.53
C VAL A 57 -1.69 3.94 4.99
N ALA A 58 -1.44 3.02 5.92
CA ALA A 58 -1.56 3.27 7.35
C ALA A 58 -0.67 4.45 7.78
N ASN A 59 0.60 4.47 7.37
CA ASN A 59 1.52 5.57 7.66
C ASN A 59 1.06 6.92 7.08
N ALA A 60 0.43 6.91 5.90
CA ALA A 60 -0.14 8.13 5.31
C ALA A 60 -1.36 8.61 6.10
N PHE A 61 -2.26 7.70 6.48
CA PHE A 61 -3.46 8.01 7.26
C PHE A 61 -3.15 8.47 8.69
N GLU A 62 -2.13 7.92 9.33
CA GLU A 62 -1.68 8.39 10.64
C GLU A 62 -1.25 9.87 10.59
N LYS A 63 -0.49 10.25 9.55
CA LYS A 63 -0.03 11.63 9.34
C LYS A 63 -1.16 12.61 9.02
N LEU A 64 -2.20 12.16 8.32
CA LEU A 64 -3.35 12.99 7.96
C LEU A 64 -4.31 13.23 9.12
N GLY A 65 -4.35 12.31 10.09
CA GLY A 65 -5.17 12.41 11.28
C GLY A 65 -6.64 12.04 11.06
N LYS A 66 -7.35 11.85 12.17
CA LYS A 66 -8.71 11.30 12.24
C LYS A 66 -9.71 12.00 11.33
N ASP A 67 -9.90 13.31 11.47
CA ASP A 67 -10.99 14.01 10.77
C ASP A 67 -10.85 13.95 9.25
N VAL A 68 -9.61 14.00 8.75
CA VAL A 68 -9.32 13.88 7.31
C VAL A 68 -9.59 12.46 6.83
N VAL A 69 -9.12 11.46 7.57
CA VAL A 69 -9.25 10.06 7.18
C VAL A 69 -10.69 9.56 7.27
N ASP A 70 -11.44 9.93 8.32
CA ASP A 70 -12.87 9.60 8.40
C ASP A 70 -13.64 10.19 7.21
N GLY A 71 -13.28 11.40 6.78
CA GLY A 71 -13.82 12.03 5.57
C GLY A 71 -13.54 11.26 4.28
N PHE A 72 -12.58 10.32 4.28
CA PHE A 72 -12.32 9.44 3.15
C PHE A 72 -13.27 8.25 3.06
N TYR A 73 -14.07 7.96 4.08
CA TYR A 73 -14.95 6.78 4.17
C TYR A 73 -16.43 7.19 4.20
N PRO A 74 -17.01 7.61 3.05
CA PRO A 74 -18.32 8.27 3.01
C PRO A 74 -19.52 7.35 3.28
N LYS A 75 -19.32 6.03 3.27
CA LYS A 75 -20.39 5.04 3.38
C LYS A 75 -20.16 4.05 4.52
N ASP A 76 -18.96 3.49 4.57
CA ASP A 76 -18.54 2.48 5.52
C ASP A 76 -17.02 2.57 5.68
N HIS A 77 -16.48 1.84 6.66
CA HIS A 77 -15.07 1.84 7.01
C HIS A 77 -14.14 1.10 6.01
N ILE A 78 -14.65 0.61 4.87
CA ILE A 78 -13.88 -0.17 3.88
C ILE A 78 -13.71 0.62 2.58
N HIS A 79 -14.79 1.23 2.09
CA HIS A 79 -14.83 1.85 0.76
C HIS A 79 -14.42 3.32 0.82
N THR A 80 -13.21 3.62 0.34
CA THR A 80 -12.74 5.00 0.20
C THR A 80 -13.49 5.76 -0.89
N GLY A 81 -13.78 7.04 -0.65
CA GLY A 81 -14.19 8.00 -1.66
C GLY A 81 -13.00 8.48 -2.51
N PRO A 82 -13.24 9.30 -3.55
CA PRO A 82 -12.20 9.69 -4.52
C PRO A 82 -10.92 10.27 -3.89
N LYS A 83 -11.06 11.18 -2.90
CA LYS A 83 -9.91 11.78 -2.22
C LYS A 83 -9.09 10.75 -1.43
N GLY A 84 -9.75 9.80 -0.77
CA GLY A 84 -9.08 8.71 -0.06
C GLY A 84 -8.37 7.77 -1.02
N ALA A 85 -9.00 7.45 -2.15
CA ALA A 85 -8.42 6.63 -3.20
C ALA A 85 -7.14 7.26 -3.79
N ASP A 86 -7.11 8.58 -3.97
CA ASP A 86 -5.90 9.29 -4.42
C ASP A 86 -4.74 9.16 -3.41
N VAL A 87 -5.02 9.29 -2.11
CA VAL A 87 -4.02 9.08 -1.05
C VAL A 87 -3.53 7.63 -1.05
N VAL A 88 -4.44 6.66 -1.16
CA VAL A 88 -4.13 5.23 -1.23
C VAL A 88 -3.24 4.91 -2.45
N ALA A 89 -3.52 5.48 -3.61
CA ALA A 89 -2.72 5.33 -4.82
C ALA A 89 -1.32 5.95 -4.65
N GLY A 90 -1.23 7.15 -4.08
CA GLY A 90 0.04 7.79 -3.74
C GLY A 90 0.89 6.95 -2.78
N ALA A 91 0.25 6.33 -1.78
CA ALA A 91 0.91 5.42 -0.84
C ALA A 91 1.44 4.15 -1.50
N PHE A 92 0.75 3.61 -2.52
CA PHE A 92 1.28 2.50 -3.32
C PHE A 92 2.56 2.91 -4.06
N VAL A 93 2.54 4.05 -4.74
CA VAL A 93 3.72 4.58 -5.45
C VAL A 93 4.87 4.81 -4.47
N LYS A 94 4.59 5.34 -3.28
CA LYS A 94 5.58 5.48 -2.21
C LYS A 94 6.18 4.12 -1.81
N ALA A 95 5.34 3.12 -1.60
CA ALA A 95 5.78 1.77 -1.26
C ALA A 95 6.68 1.16 -2.34
N VAL A 96 6.35 1.36 -3.62
CA VAL A 96 7.18 0.94 -4.76
C VAL A 96 8.54 1.63 -4.77
N LEU A 97 8.57 2.94 -4.50
CA LEU A 97 9.82 3.71 -4.48
C LEU A 97 10.72 3.33 -3.30
N CYS A 98 10.13 3.03 -2.14
CA CYS A 98 10.84 2.60 -0.95
C CYS A 98 11.27 1.14 -0.98
N GLY A 99 10.58 0.31 -1.76
CA GLY A 99 10.90 -1.09 -1.92
C GLY A 99 11.96 -1.38 -2.97
N GLU A 100 12.09 -2.68 -3.22
CA GLU A 100 12.87 -3.27 -4.30
C GLU A 100 11.94 -3.79 -5.38
N GLY A 101 12.38 -3.74 -6.64
CA GLY A 101 11.63 -4.33 -7.75
C GLY A 101 11.63 -3.50 -9.03
N PRO A 102 11.21 -4.12 -10.14
CA PRO A 102 11.35 -3.56 -11.48
C PRO A 102 10.48 -2.31 -11.69
N LEU A 103 9.32 -2.22 -11.04
CA LEU A 103 8.39 -1.10 -11.22
C LEU A 103 9.00 0.25 -10.78
N LYS A 104 9.91 0.24 -9.81
CA LYS A 104 10.62 1.43 -9.31
C LYS A 104 11.28 2.23 -10.43
N ALA A 105 11.89 1.56 -11.40
CA ALA A 105 12.55 2.20 -12.54
C ALA A 105 11.58 2.89 -13.52
N PHE A 106 10.30 2.55 -13.46
CA PHE A 106 9.26 3.10 -14.35
C PHE A 106 8.38 4.15 -13.67
N VAL A 107 8.53 4.37 -12.36
CA VAL A 107 7.80 5.42 -11.64
C VAL A 107 8.30 6.78 -12.12
N LYS A 108 7.41 7.54 -12.75
CA LYS A 108 7.65 8.95 -13.10
C LYS A 108 6.99 9.82 -12.06
N ASN A 109 7.80 10.57 -11.32
CA ASN A 109 7.27 11.56 -10.40
C ASN A 109 6.85 12.82 -11.17
N ALA A 110 5.55 13.11 -11.19
CA ALA A 110 4.99 14.33 -11.80
C ALA A 110 4.84 15.48 -10.78
N THR A 111 5.16 15.24 -9.50
CA THR A 111 5.14 16.24 -8.42
C THR A 111 6.57 16.58 -7.97
N SER A 112 6.70 17.58 -7.10
CA SER A 112 8.00 17.93 -6.49
C SER A 112 8.57 16.80 -5.63
N GLU A 113 7.71 16.01 -4.98
CA GLU A 113 8.07 14.84 -4.18
C GLU A 113 6.89 13.87 -4.01
N VAL A 114 7.19 12.59 -3.80
CA VAL A 114 6.19 11.60 -3.36
C VAL A 114 6.15 11.61 -1.84
N ALA A 115 5.05 12.15 -1.31
CA ALA A 115 4.85 12.40 0.12
C ALA A 115 5.10 11.16 1.00
N GLY A 116 5.59 11.41 2.23
CA GLY A 116 5.93 10.38 3.20
C GLY A 116 7.42 10.03 3.25
N SER A 117 7.79 9.09 4.11
CA SER A 117 9.15 8.60 4.32
C SER A 117 9.17 7.09 4.10
N CYS A 118 10.30 6.55 3.66
CA CYS A 118 10.53 5.11 3.76
C CYS A 118 10.70 4.74 5.23
N ALA A 119 10.26 3.54 5.60
CA ALA A 119 10.40 3.00 6.96
C ALA A 119 11.85 2.60 7.25
#